data_AF-A0A7Z8E176-F1
#
_entry.id   AF-A0A7Z8E176-F1
#
_cell.length_a   1.000
_cell.length_b   1.000
_cell.length_c   1.000
_cell.angle_alpha   90.00
_cell.angle_beta   90.00
_cell.angle_gamma   90.00
#
_symmetry.space_group_name_H-M   'P 1'
#
loop_
_entity.id
_entity.type
_entity.pdbx_description
1 polymer ?
#
loop_
_entity_poly.entity_id
_entity_poly.type
_entity_poly.pdbx_seq_one_letter_code
_entity_poly.pdbx_strand_id
1 'polypeptide(L)' 'MVEIFNKIMNEIDKYETVIIHRHVRPDPDAYGSQLGLKYYLQRKFPEKSIYAVGQPESSLAFIGDLDR' A
#
# COMPACT_ATOMS: atom_id res chain seq x y z
N MET A 1 8.21 18.14 -8.88
CA MET A 1 8.20 16.86 -8.15
C MET A 1 7.65 16.99 -6.73
N VAL A 2 8.20 17.89 -5.89
CA VAL A 2 7.71 18.12 -4.51
C VAL A 2 6.20 18.39 -4.45
N GLU A 3 5.68 19.19 -5.37
CA GLU A 3 4.24 19.50 -5.43
C GLU A 3 3.36 18.27 -5.62
N ILE A 4 3.78 17.29 -6.44
CA ILE A 4 3.00 16.07 -6.70
C ILE A 4 2.96 15.20 -5.45
N PHE A 5 4.10 15.01 -4.78
CA PHE A 5 4.15 14.24 -3.54
C PHE A 5 3.30 14.87 -2.43
N ASN A 6 3.31 16.20 -2.32
CA ASN A 6 2.44 16.90 -1.37
C ASN A 6 0.97 16.71 -1.72
N LYS A 7 0.58 16.77 -3.00
CA LYS A 7 -0.80 16.50 -3.43
C LYS A 7 -1.25 15.08 -3.08
N ILE A 8 -0.39 14.08 -3.32
CA ILE A 8 -0.69 12.68 -2.97
C ILE A 8 -0.86 12.52 -1.45
N MET A 9 0.05 13.10 -0.65
CA MET A 9 -0.05 13.03 0.81
C MET A 9 -1.30 13.74 1.33
N ASN A 10 -1.62 14.91 0.79
CA ASN A 10 -2.82 15.65 1.17
C ASN A 10 -4.11 14.88 0.83
N GLU A 11 -4.13 14.11 -0.26
CA GLU A 11 -5.27 13.23 -0.53
C GLU A 11 -5.33 12.07 0.47
N ILE A 12 -4.21 11.41 0.78
CA ILE A 12 -4.18 10.35 1.79
C ILE A 12 -4.69 10.85 3.16
N ASP A 13 -4.31 12.06 3.58
CA ASP A 13 -4.71 12.62 4.86
C ASP A 13 -6.25 12.81 4.98
N LYS A 14 -6.92 13.12 3.86
CA LYS A 14 -8.37 13.42 3.82
C LYS A 14 -9.28 12.21 4.01
N TYR A 15 -8.79 11.00 3.74
CA TYR A 15 -9.62 9.80 3.77
C TYR A 15 -9.25 8.92 4.96
N GLU A 16 -10.25 8.34 5.62
CA GLU A 16 -10.03 7.37 6.70
C GLU A 16 -9.64 5.99 6.19
N THR A 17 -9.99 5.68 4.94
CA THR A 17 -9.71 4.38 4.31
C THR A 17 -8.89 4.58 3.05
N VAL A 18 -7.76 3.85 2.96
CA VAL A 18 -6.90 3.81 1.76
C VAL A 18 -6.71 2.36 1.34
N ILE A 19 -6.97 2.07 0.06
CA ILE A 19 -6.80 0.74 -0.51
C ILE A 19 -5.73 0.82 -1.62
N ILE A 20 -4.67 0.04 -1.46
CA ILE A 20 -3.51 0.05 -2.35
C ILE A 20 -3.57 -1.19 -3.24
N HIS A 21 -3.52 -0.99 -4.54
CA HIS A 21 -3.50 -2.04 -5.56
C HIS A 21 -2.13 -2.12 -6.24
N ARG A 22 -1.89 -3.23 -6.94
CA ARG A 22 -0.78 -3.42 -7.87
C ARG A 22 -1.23 -4.24 -9.08
N HIS A 23 -0.35 -4.46 -10.05
CA HIS A 23 -0.68 -5.21 -11.27
C HIS A 23 -0.84 -6.73 -11.04
N VAL A 24 -1.49 -7.42 -11.98
CA VAL A 24 -1.55 -8.90 -12.02
C VAL A 24 -0.17 -9.50 -12.29
N ARG A 25 0.05 -10.77 -11.90
CA ARG A 25 1.37 -11.43 -11.95
C ARG A 25 2.45 -10.54 -11.32
N PRO A 26 2.34 -10.28 -10.01
CA PRO A 26 3.22 -9.36 -9.31
C PRO A 26 4.66 -9.87 -9.30
N ASP A 27 5.59 -8.95 -9.29
CA ASP A 27 7.01 -9.19 -9.02
C ASP A 27 7.35 -8.70 -7.59
N PRO A 28 8.60 -8.86 -7.13
CA PRO A 28 8.99 -8.41 -5.80
C PRO A 28 8.79 -6.90 -5.57
N ASP A 29 8.91 -6.07 -6.61
CA ASP A 29 8.71 -4.62 -6.48
C ASP A 29 7.23 -4.26 -6.32
N ALA A 30 6.34 -4.97 -7.02
CA ALA A 30 4.89 -4.83 -6.83
C ALA A 30 4.47 -5.12 -5.38
N TYR A 31 5.06 -6.13 -4.74
CA TYR A 31 4.86 -6.38 -3.30
C TYR A 31 5.53 -5.31 -2.44
N GLY A 32 6.78 -4.97 -2.73
CA GLY A 32 7.57 -4.03 -1.95
C GLY A 32 6.97 -2.63 -1.92
N SER A 33 6.57 -2.11 -3.08
CA SER A 33 5.91 -0.81 -3.20
C SER A 33 4.52 -0.79 -2.56
N GLN A 34 3.71 -1.84 -2.77
CA GLN A 34 2.36 -1.96 -2.19
C GLN A 34 2.40 -2.08 -0.66
N LEU A 35 3.09 -3.09 -0.13
CA LEU A 35 3.18 -3.36 1.30
C LEU A 35 4.04 -2.31 2.02
N GLY A 36 5.09 -1.82 1.37
CA GLY A 36 5.92 -0.74 1.90
C GLY A 36 5.11 0.53 2.15
N LEU A 37 4.28 0.94 1.18
CA LEU A 37 3.38 2.08 1.36
C LEU A 37 2.32 1.79 2.42
N LYS A 38 1.70 0.60 2.44
CA LYS A 38 0.74 0.20 3.48
C LYS A 38 1.34 0.37 4.87
N TYR A 39 2.49 -0.25 5.13
CA TYR A 39 3.11 -0.24 6.45
C TYR A 39 3.60 1.15 6.86
N TYR A 40 4.13 1.92 5.91
CA TYR A 40 4.46 3.33 6.15
C TYR A 40 3.22 4.12 6.61
N LEU A 41 2.10 4.00 5.89
CA LEU A 41 0.87 4.73 6.20
C LEU A 41 0.24 4.26 7.52
N GLN A 42 0.19 2.96 7.79
CA GLN A 42 -0.28 2.43 9.08
C GLN A 42 0.57 2.94 10.25
N ARG A 43 1.89 3.09 10.06
CA ARG A 43 2.76 3.60 11.11
C ARG A 43 2.59 5.11 11.32
N LYS A 44 2.30 5.85 10.25
CA LYS A 44 2.11 7.31 10.27
C LYS A 44 0.72 7.73 10.76
N PHE A 45 -0.32 6.96 10.42
CA PHE A 45 -1.72 7.21 10.74
C PHE A 45 -2.36 5.98 11.41
N PRO A 46 -2.08 5.73 12.70
CA PRO A 46 -2.56 4.54 13.40
C PRO A 46 -4.09 4.39 13.42
N GLU A 47 -4.83 5.49 13.28
CA GLU A 47 -6.29 5.55 13.26
C GLU A 47 -6.91 5.21 11.91
N LYS A 48 -6.14 5.30 10.81
CA LYS A 48 -6.65 5.07 9.45
C LYS A 48 -6.67 3.59 9.11
N SER A 49 -7.67 3.21 8.31
CA SER A 49 -7.80 1.86 7.75
C SER A 49 -7.03 1.76 6.43
N ILE A 50 -5.87 1.11 6.45
CA ILE A 50 -5.01 0.95 5.26
C ILE A 50 -4.95 -0.51 4.84
N TYR A 51 -5.38 -0.79 3.61
CA TYR A 51 -5.45 -2.14 3.05
C TYR A 51 -4.56 -2.29 1.80
N ALA A 52 -3.95 -3.44 1.64
CA ALA A 52 -3.25 -3.89 0.44
C ALA A 52 -3.94 -5.15 -0.09
N VAL A 53 -4.66 -5.02 -1.20
CA VAL A 53 -5.49 -6.10 -1.75
C VAL A 53 -4.91 -6.66 -3.04
N GLY A 54 -5.30 -7.89 -3.38
CA GLY A 54 -4.94 -8.55 -4.62
C GLY A 54 -4.82 -10.06 -4.46
N GLN A 55 -4.71 -10.78 -5.58
CA GLN A 55 -4.50 -12.22 -5.55
C GLN A 55 -3.07 -12.55 -5.09
N PRO A 56 -2.86 -13.29 -3.99
CA PRO A 56 -1.51 -13.60 -3.51
C PRO A 56 -0.72 -14.43 -4.53
N GLU A 57 0.60 -14.28 -4.48
CA GLU A 57 1.56 -15.01 -5.32
C GLU A 57 2.44 -15.85 -4.40
N SER A 58 2.30 -17.16 -4.48
CA SER A 58 2.90 -18.12 -3.53
C SER A 58 4.41 -17.98 -3.41
N SER A 59 5.10 -17.67 -4.52
CA SER A 59 6.56 -17.48 -4.53
C SER A 59 7.01 -16.22 -3.77
N LEU A 60 6.12 -15.26 -3.55
CA LEU A 60 6.40 -13.97 -2.89
C LEU A 60 5.78 -13.87 -1.50
N ALA A 61 5.11 -14.91 -1.01
CA ALA A 61 4.43 -14.92 0.29
C ALA A 61 5.36 -14.59 1.47
N PHE A 62 6.67 -14.83 1.33
CA PHE A 62 7.66 -14.48 2.34
C PHE A 62 7.84 -12.96 2.55
N ILE A 63 7.40 -12.12 1.59
CA ILE A 63 7.50 -10.65 1.68
C ILE A 63 6.40 -10.11 2.62
N GLY A 64 5.21 -10.71 2.60
CA GLY A 64 4.11 -10.37 3.48
C GLY A 64 2.75 -10.75 2.93
N ASP A 65 1.75 -10.74 3.81
CA ASP A 65 0.38 -11.11 3.50
C ASP A 65 -0.45 -9.91 3.00
N LEU A 66 -1.43 -10.21 2.14
CA LEU A 66 -2.39 -9.25 1.61
C LEU A 66 -3.70 -9.28 2.41
N ASP A 67 -4.38 -8.14 2.48
CA ASP A 67 -5.69 -8.02 3.13
C ASP A 67 -6.81 -8.55 2.25
N ARG A 68 -7.94 -8.89 2.89
CA ARG A 68 -9.16 -9.39 2.25
C ARG A 68 -10.29 -8.37 2.30
#